data_AF-A0A924QPX2-F1
#
_entry.id   AF-A0A924QPX2-F1
#
_cell.length_a   1.000
_cell.length_b   1.000
_cell.length_c   1.000
_cell.angle_alpha   90.00
_cell.angle_beta   90.00
_cell.angle_gamma   90.00
#
_symmetry.space_group_name_H-M   'P 1'
#
loop_
_entity.id
_entity.type
_entity.pdbx_description
1 polymer ?
#
loop_
_entity_poly.entity_id
_entity_poly.type
_entity_poly.pdbx_seq_one_letter_code
_entity_poly.pdbx_strand_id
1 'polypeptide(L)' 'TGRAYRRAILEVGGSRPAMASFKAFRGREPTIDALLRHQGMLQAR' A
#
# COMPACT_ATOMS: atom_id res chain seq x y z
N THR A 1 -8.01 -6.08 5.39
CA THR A 1 -8.54 -7.44 5.10
C THR A 1 -8.64 -7.66 3.60
N GLY A 2 -8.78 -8.90 3.14
CA GLY A 2 -8.80 -9.24 1.70
C GLY A 2 -9.92 -8.60 0.88
N ARG A 3 -11.11 -8.39 1.48
CA ARG A 3 -12.25 -7.74 0.80
C ARG A 3 -11.95 -6.29 0.40
N ALA A 4 -11.26 -5.55 1.26
CA ALA A 4 -10.84 -4.17 0.97
C ALA A 4 -9.77 -4.14 -0.13
N TYR A 5 -8.82 -5.09 -0.11
CA TYR A 5 -7.80 -5.19 -1.17
C TYR A 5 -8.42 -5.49 -2.53
N ARG A 6 -9.36 -6.44 -2.58
CA ARG A 6 -10.09 -6.76 -3.81
C ARG A 6 -10.78 -5.54 -4.40
N ARG A 7 -11.54 -4.81 -3.58
CA ARG A 7 -12.30 -3.63 -4.02
C ARG A 7 -11.45 -2.43 -4.42
N ALA A 8 -10.36 -2.18 -3.69
CA ALA A 8 -9.55 -0.97 -3.91
C ALA A 8 -8.43 -1.16 -4.94
N ILE A 9 -7.92 -2.39 -5.10
CA ILE A 9 -6.76 -2.69 -5.96
C ILE A 9 -7.17 -3.57 -7.15
N LEU A 10 -7.68 -4.78 -6.88
CA LEU A 10 -7.86 -5.80 -7.92
C LEU A 10 -9.02 -5.49 -8.89
N GLU A 11 -10.19 -5.12 -8.36
CA GLU A 11 -11.38 -4.79 -9.16
C GLU A 11 -11.18 -3.50 -9.96
N VAL A 12 -10.38 -2.57 -9.44
CA VAL A 12 -10.09 -1.28 -10.08
C VAL A 12 -9.12 -1.43 -11.26
N GLY A 13 -8.12 -2.31 -11.14
CA GLY A 13 -7.07 -2.45 -12.13
C GLY A 13 -6.37 -1.12 -12.44
N GLY A 14 -6.13 -0.86 -13.72
CA GLY A 14 -5.47 0.37 -14.19
C GLY A 14 -6.39 1.59 -14.38
N SER A 15 -7.67 1.51 -13.99
CA SER A 15 -8.64 2.58 -14.24
C SER A 15 -8.41 3.86 -13.41
N ARG A 16 -7.64 3.77 -12.33
CA ARG A 16 -7.18 4.95 -11.56
C ARG A 16 -5.67 4.84 -11.29
N PRO A 17 -4.98 5.96 -11.04
CA PRO A 17 -3.56 5.93 -10.71
C PRO A 17 -3.25 5.04 -9.51
N ALA A 18 -2.14 4.28 -9.56
CA ALA A 18 -1.75 3.35 -8.50
C ALA A 18 -1.70 4.01 -7.11
N MET A 19 -1.24 5.25 -7.02
CA MET A 19 -1.21 6.01 -5.77
C MET A 19 -2.62 6.26 -5.18
N ALA A 20 -3.61 6.52 -6.03
CA ALA A 20 -5.00 6.71 -5.60
C ALA A 20 -5.59 5.37 -5.10
N SER A 21 -5.31 4.27 -5.77
CA SER A 21 -5.69 2.91 -5.33
C SER A 21 -5.05 2.57 -3.98
N PHE A 22 -3.76 2.88 -3.81
CA PHE A 22 -3.06 2.66 -2.55
C PHE A 22 -3.69 3.45 -1.40
N LYS A 23 -3.94 4.76 -1.60
CA LYS A 23 -4.62 5.61 -0.60
C LYS A 23 -6.01 5.08 -0.25
N ALA A 24 -6.80 4.67 -1.24
CA ALA A 24 -8.12 4.09 -0.99
C ALA A 24 -8.06 2.80 -0.16
N PHE A 25 -7.02 1.97 -0.34
CA PHE A 25 -6.85 0.74 0.42
C PHE A 25 -6.25 0.95 1.82
N ARG A 26 -5.25 1.83 1.94
CA ARG A 26 -4.42 1.99 3.15
C ARG A 26 -4.81 3.19 4.01
N GLY A 27 -5.63 4.10 3.50
CA GLY A 27 -6.04 5.33 4.17
C GLY A 27 -4.95 6.40 4.27
N ARG A 28 -3.75 6.14 3.71
CA ARG A 28 -2.59 7.03 3.76
C ARG A 28 -1.68 6.78 2.57
N GLU A 29 -0.71 7.66 2.37
CA GLU A 29 0.37 7.47 1.41
C GLU A 29 1.35 6.38 1.86
N PRO A 30 2.02 5.68 0.92
CA PRO A 30 3.05 4.72 1.26
C PRO A 30 4.24 5.44 1.90
N THR A 31 4.93 4.76 2.82
CA THR A 31 6.17 5.24 3.40
C THR A 31 7.26 4.21 3.11
N ILE A 32 8.46 4.68 2.75
CA ILE A 32 9.59 3.80 2.43
C ILE A 32 10.00 2.94 3.63
N ASP A 33 9.76 3.42 4.85
CA ASP A 33 10.09 2.71 6.09
C ASP A 33 9.45 1.32 6.20
N ALA A 34 8.27 1.13 5.59
CA ALA A 34 7.63 -0.18 5.59
C ALA A 34 8.48 -1.21 4.83
N LEU A 35 9.09 -0.81 3.71
CA LEU A 35 9.99 -1.64 2.94
C LEU A 35 11.31 -1.85 3.71
N LEU A 36 11.91 -0.78 4.20
CA LEU A 36 13.20 -0.85 4.88
C LEU A 36 13.16 -1.70 6.15
N ARG A 37 12.09 -1.62 6.97
CA ARG A 37 11.92 -2.51 8.13
C ARG A 37 11.81 -3.98 7.71
N HIS A 38 11.11 -4.27 6.62
CA HIS A 38 10.96 -5.63 6.13
C HIS A 38 12.28 -6.21 5.61
N GLN A 39 13.14 -5.37 5.03
CA GLN A 39 14.47 -5.75 4.56
C GLN A 39 15.54 -5.73 5.68
N GLY A 40 15.16 -5.47 6.94
CA GLY A 40 16.12 -5.36 8.05
C GLY A 40 17.04 -4.13 7.97
N MET A 41 16.72 -3.17 7.10
CA MET A 41 17.51 -1.96 6.84
C MET A 41 17.16 -0.79 7.76
N LEU A 42 16.07 -0.91 8.52
CA LEU A 42 15.72 0.01 9.60
C LEU A 42 15.91 -0.74 10.92
N GLN A 43 17.05 -0.48 11.58
CA GLN A 43 17.25 -0.88 12.97
C GLN A 43 16.56 0.17 13.86
N ALA A 44 15.71 -0.28 14.78
CA ALA A 44 15.37 0.54 15.93
C ALA A 44 16.65 0.68 16.75
N ARG A 45 17.02 1.91 17.06
CA ARG A 45 18.15 2.18 17.94
C ARG A 45 17.91 1.54 19.31
#